data_AF-A0A7X2LC94-F1
#
_entry.id   AF-A0A7X2LC94-F1
#
_cell.length_a   1.000
_cell.length_b   1.000
_cell.length_c   1.000
_cell.angle_alpha   90.00
_cell.angle_beta   90.00
_cell.angle_gamma   90.00
#
_symmetry.space_group_name_H-M   'P 1'
#
loop_
_entity.id
_entity.type
_entity.pdbx_description
1 polymer ?
#
loop_
_entity_poly.entity_id
_entity_poly.type
_entity_poly.pdbx_seq_one_letter_code
_entity_poly.pdbx_strand_id
1 'polypeptide(L)'
;MTIADFEESEYRGPLYNQLERGNHLVWEPGQVFEKHIGIDRAAYVTDPYFWGLHGRMGPMGGAILVDYNWDYIWKNRIKYKVLPDFQLNLFLQAKRPHAGTRPRGRVREEGITSHYWKFDITKHQQVALENVSRNLDGKALVCYAAPAFHTQAELYTHTKDQSIVPNSTFPLVSELAGHGAWYYDRGGCFGVANPDFERIAVEPLLDRIRRFLEASQRHEHDAVRSLKQLAEGIVDAHKERDETTSLDTWFQFLLDRGESIVAELRELGGRDEEQISALRSYAQVRAFCHAYHLDWYVLGRGG
;
A
#
# COMPACT_ATOMS: atom_id res chain seq x y z
N MET A 1 2.20 23.97 -19.90
CA MET A 1 1.62 23.69 -18.57
C MET A 1 2.13 24.77 -17.63
N THR A 2 1.34 25.15 -16.63
CA THR A 2 1.66 26.19 -15.65
C THR A 2 2.12 25.50 -14.38
N ILE A 3 3.27 25.87 -13.82
CA ILE A 3 3.69 25.33 -12.51
C ILE A 3 2.71 25.81 -11.42
N ALA A 4 2.43 24.98 -10.41
CA ALA A 4 1.63 25.42 -9.25
C ALA A 4 2.25 26.68 -8.62
N ASP A 5 1.43 27.62 -8.16
CA ASP A 5 1.89 28.92 -7.64
C ASP A 5 2.43 28.86 -6.19
N PHE A 6 2.23 27.73 -5.49
CA PHE A 6 2.83 27.40 -4.20
C PHE A 6 4.07 26.51 -4.34
N GLU A 7 4.97 26.57 -3.36
CA GLU A 7 6.15 25.69 -3.29
C GLU A 7 5.82 24.29 -2.76
N GLU A 8 6.67 23.31 -3.10
CA GLU A 8 6.51 21.92 -2.63
C GLU A 8 6.50 21.82 -1.10
N SER A 9 7.30 22.64 -0.43
CA SER A 9 7.36 22.74 1.03
C SER A 9 6.05 23.21 1.66
N GLU A 10 5.31 24.10 0.98
CA GLU A 10 4.02 24.62 1.46
C GLU A 10 2.91 23.56 1.38
N TYR A 11 2.98 22.67 0.39
CA TYR A 11 2.07 21.53 0.26
C TYR A 11 2.38 20.41 1.27
N ARG A 12 3.67 20.13 1.50
CA ARG A 12 4.13 19.04 2.38
C ARG A 12 3.53 19.10 3.79
N GLY A 13 3.56 20.27 4.43
CA GLY A 13 3.09 20.43 5.82
C GLY A 13 1.62 19.99 6.00
N PRO A 14 0.67 20.60 5.26
CA PRO A 14 -0.74 20.20 5.27
C PRO A 14 -0.98 18.74 4.88
N LEU A 15 -0.26 18.22 3.88
CA LEU A 15 -0.37 16.82 3.46
C LEU A 15 -0.04 15.87 4.63
N TYR A 16 1.13 16.04 5.24
CA TYR A 16 1.59 15.15 6.31
C TYR A 16 0.74 15.29 7.56
N ASN A 17 0.32 16.52 7.91
CA ASN A 17 -0.59 16.74 9.03
C ASN A 17 -1.89 15.92 8.88
N GLN A 18 -2.46 15.84 7.68
CA GLN A 18 -3.68 15.08 7.42
C GLN A 18 -3.46 13.57 7.34
N LEU A 19 -2.32 13.11 6.81
CA LEU A 19 -1.99 11.67 6.78
C LEU A 19 -1.68 11.11 8.17
N GLU A 20 -0.99 11.89 8.99
CA GLU A 20 -0.53 11.47 10.31
C GLU A 20 -1.66 11.48 11.34
N ARG A 21 -2.66 12.39 11.21
CA ARG A 21 -3.81 12.53 12.13
C ARG A 21 -3.46 12.44 13.63
N GLY A 22 -2.32 13.02 14.02
CA GLY A 22 -1.83 12.98 15.41
C GLY A 22 -0.95 11.78 15.77
N ASN A 23 -0.59 10.93 14.79
CA ASN A 23 0.44 9.93 14.98
C ASN A 23 1.82 10.60 15.14
N HIS A 24 2.61 10.09 16.08
CA HIS A 24 3.96 10.57 16.41
C HIS A 24 5.07 9.67 15.82
N LEU A 25 4.70 8.52 15.23
CA LEU A 25 5.64 7.61 14.57
C LEU A 25 5.95 8.13 13.17
N VAL A 26 6.82 9.14 13.11
CA VAL A 26 7.18 9.87 11.89
C VAL A 26 8.69 9.98 11.79
N TRP A 27 9.20 9.93 10.57
CA TRP A 27 10.62 10.09 10.30
C TRP A 27 10.84 10.87 9.02
N GLU A 28 11.58 11.97 9.13
CA GLU A 28 11.99 12.80 8.02
C GLU A 28 13.51 12.66 7.83
N PRO A 29 13.98 12.04 6.73
CA PRO A 29 15.40 11.95 6.48
C PRO A 29 15.99 13.32 6.16
N GLY A 30 17.13 13.66 6.79
CA GLY A 30 17.88 14.83 6.37
C GLY A 30 18.34 14.76 4.89
N GLN A 31 18.55 15.92 4.27
CA GLN A 31 18.84 16.10 2.84
C GLN A 31 19.94 15.19 2.25
N VAL A 32 20.98 14.88 3.04
CA VAL A 32 22.06 13.97 2.59
C VAL A 32 21.52 12.55 2.41
N PHE A 33 20.63 12.12 3.30
CA PHE A 33 20.06 10.78 3.27
C PHE A 33 18.94 10.67 2.24
N GLU A 34 18.11 11.70 2.11
CA GLU A 34 17.09 11.83 1.07
C GLU A 34 17.66 11.54 -0.34
N LYS A 35 18.87 12.03 -0.66
CA LYS A 35 19.52 11.72 -1.96
C LYS A 35 19.71 10.22 -2.27
N HIS A 36 19.69 9.37 -1.25
CA HIS A 36 19.95 7.93 -1.38
C HIS A 36 18.70 7.06 -1.28
N ILE A 37 17.67 7.54 -0.58
CA ILE A 37 16.40 6.82 -0.40
C ILE A 37 15.23 7.44 -1.17
N GLY A 38 15.37 8.71 -1.56
CA GLY A 38 14.42 9.43 -2.39
C GLY A 38 13.08 9.74 -1.73
N ILE A 39 12.96 9.59 -0.40
CA ILE A 39 11.74 9.92 0.36
C ILE A 39 11.92 11.28 1.06
N ASP A 40 10.86 12.06 1.11
CA ASP A 40 10.76 13.27 1.93
C ASP A 40 10.36 12.91 3.36
N ARG A 41 9.49 11.93 3.53
CA ARG A 41 8.95 11.55 4.85
C ARG A 41 8.46 10.12 4.87
N ALA A 42 8.61 9.48 6.02
CA ALA A 42 7.97 8.23 6.36
C ALA A 42 7.10 8.40 7.59
N ALA A 43 5.95 7.73 7.64
CA ALA A 43 5.07 7.74 8.78
C ALA A 43 4.35 6.41 8.95
N TYR A 44 3.85 6.16 10.16
CA TYR A 44 2.80 5.18 10.38
C TYR A 44 1.43 5.85 10.17
N VAL A 45 0.76 5.54 9.06
CA VAL A 45 -0.54 6.08 8.70
C VAL A 45 -1.64 5.08 9.01
N THR A 46 -2.69 5.56 9.67
CA THR A 46 -3.91 4.79 10.00
C THR A 46 -5.15 5.30 9.30
N ASP A 47 -5.02 6.35 8.48
CA ASP A 47 -6.11 6.98 7.72
C ASP A 47 -6.83 5.95 6.81
N PRO A 48 -8.09 5.59 7.09
CA PRO A 48 -8.80 4.57 6.30
C PRO A 48 -9.08 5.00 4.86
N TYR A 49 -9.25 6.30 4.62
CA TYR A 49 -9.48 6.82 3.28
C TYR A 49 -8.23 6.60 2.42
N PHE A 50 -7.04 6.93 2.94
CA PHE A 50 -5.77 6.70 2.27
C PHE A 50 -5.57 5.22 1.92
N TRP A 51 -5.80 4.32 2.88
CA TRP A 51 -5.67 2.88 2.63
C TRP A 51 -6.69 2.37 1.60
N GLY A 52 -7.90 2.91 1.62
CA GLY A 52 -8.93 2.64 0.62
C GLY A 52 -8.52 3.03 -0.81
N LEU A 53 -7.74 4.10 -0.99
CA LEU A 53 -7.19 4.50 -2.31
C LEU A 53 -6.29 3.42 -2.91
N HIS A 54 -5.63 2.64 -2.07
CA HIS A 54 -4.75 1.54 -2.47
C HIS A 54 -5.45 0.17 -2.40
N GLY A 55 -6.79 0.16 -2.31
CA GLY A 55 -7.59 -1.07 -2.28
C GLY A 55 -7.49 -1.86 -0.97
N ARG A 56 -7.03 -1.25 0.12
CA ARG A 56 -6.85 -1.89 1.44
C ARG A 56 -7.95 -1.48 2.41
N MET A 57 -8.37 -2.40 3.28
CA MET A 57 -9.39 -2.17 4.31
C MET A 57 -8.83 -1.51 5.58
N GLY A 58 -7.51 -1.55 5.75
CA GLY A 58 -6.85 -1.03 6.93
C GLY A 58 -5.34 -0.84 6.73
N PRO A 59 -4.68 -0.28 7.74
CA PRO A 59 -3.25 -0.01 7.69
C PRO A 59 -2.42 -1.28 7.58
N MET A 60 -1.34 -1.21 6.80
CA MET A 60 -0.31 -2.23 6.81
C MET A 60 0.43 -2.23 8.15
N GLY A 61 0.93 -3.41 8.55
CA GLY A 61 1.67 -3.58 9.81
C GLY A 61 2.97 -2.76 9.88
N GLY A 62 3.51 -2.35 8.74
CA GLY A 62 4.67 -1.48 8.66
C GLY A 62 5.99 -2.21 8.80
N ALA A 63 7.06 -1.46 8.57
CA ALA A 63 8.44 -1.89 8.63
C ALA A 63 9.17 -1.10 9.73
N ILE A 64 10.00 -1.80 10.50
CA ILE A 64 10.97 -1.20 11.42
C ILE A 64 12.31 -1.14 10.69
N LEU A 65 12.81 0.06 10.40
CA LEU A 65 13.89 0.24 9.43
C LEU A 65 15.22 -0.40 9.87
N VAL A 66 15.49 -0.48 11.17
CA VAL A 66 16.70 -1.13 11.70
C VAL A 66 16.76 -2.64 11.42
N ASP A 67 15.64 -3.27 11.11
CA ASP A 67 15.57 -4.72 10.84
C ASP A 67 15.97 -5.10 9.41
N TYR A 68 16.22 -4.11 8.54
CA TYR A 68 16.50 -4.31 7.13
C TYR A 68 17.97 -4.05 6.80
N ASN A 69 18.47 -4.76 5.79
CA ASN A 69 19.80 -4.50 5.26
C ASN A 69 19.76 -3.29 4.30
N TRP A 70 20.44 -2.22 4.67
CA TRP A 70 20.57 -0.99 3.89
C TRP A 70 21.98 -0.80 3.29
N ASP A 71 22.76 -1.88 3.18
CA ASP A 71 24.15 -1.84 2.69
C ASP A 71 24.30 -1.16 1.33
N TYR A 72 23.29 -1.25 0.46
CA TYR A 72 23.31 -0.55 -0.83
C TYR A 72 23.35 0.98 -0.68
N ILE A 73 22.89 1.52 0.44
CA ILE A 73 23.02 2.94 0.82
C ILE A 73 24.37 3.18 1.49
N TRP A 74 24.80 2.28 2.36
CA TRP A 74 25.96 2.46 3.23
C TRP A 74 27.31 2.12 2.59
N LYS A 75 27.31 1.41 1.45
CA LYS A 75 28.52 1.00 0.72
C LYS A 75 29.52 2.13 0.50
N ASN A 76 29.06 3.39 0.45
CA ASN A 76 29.92 4.51 0.10
C ASN A 76 30.10 5.66 1.12
N ARG A 77 29.34 5.85 2.22
CA ARG A 77 29.61 7.04 3.09
C ARG A 77 28.96 7.21 4.47
N ILE A 78 28.01 6.40 4.94
CA ILE A 78 27.27 6.76 6.18
C ILE A 78 27.10 5.53 7.10
N LYS A 79 28.20 4.91 7.55
CA LYS A 79 28.16 3.70 8.41
C LYS A 79 27.50 3.88 9.80
N TYR A 80 27.08 5.08 10.19
CA TYR A 80 26.71 5.42 11.57
C TYR A 80 25.36 6.11 11.73
N LYS A 81 24.53 6.19 10.68
CA LYS A 81 23.20 6.78 10.84
C LYS A 81 22.27 5.74 11.47
N VAL A 82 21.81 6.05 12.67
CA VAL A 82 20.76 5.30 13.35
C VAL A 82 19.45 5.51 12.59
N LEU A 83 18.84 4.42 12.17
CA LEU A 83 17.52 4.43 11.55
C LEU A 83 16.43 4.31 12.62
N PRO A 84 15.21 4.75 12.34
CA PRO A 84 14.05 4.51 13.20
C PRO A 84 13.89 3.04 13.59
N ASP A 85 13.68 2.80 14.88
CA ASP A 85 13.40 1.51 15.50
C ASP A 85 11.90 1.27 15.76
N PHE A 86 11.04 2.07 15.14
CA PHE A 86 9.59 1.99 15.22
C PHE A 86 8.95 1.72 13.85
N GLN A 87 7.69 1.29 13.88
CA GLN A 87 6.95 0.90 12.68
C GLN A 87 6.62 2.11 11.79
N LEU A 88 6.87 1.95 10.50
CA LEU A 88 6.53 2.89 9.43
C LEU A 88 5.86 2.12 8.30
N ASN A 89 4.67 2.54 7.88
CA ASN A 89 3.90 1.82 6.86
C ASN A 89 3.65 2.64 5.58
N LEU A 90 4.10 3.90 5.55
CA LEU A 90 4.05 4.78 4.40
C LEU A 90 5.37 5.56 4.25
N PHE A 91 5.91 5.54 3.03
CA PHE A 91 7.10 6.27 2.61
C PHE A 91 6.74 7.13 1.41
N LEU A 92 6.91 8.44 1.54
CA LEU A 92 6.40 9.42 0.59
C LEU A 92 7.49 10.33 0.04
N GLN A 93 7.37 10.61 -1.25
CA GLN A 93 8.03 11.74 -1.91
C GLN A 93 6.96 12.70 -2.43
N ALA A 94 6.87 13.89 -1.86
CA ALA A 94 5.98 14.92 -2.34
C ALA A 94 6.52 15.53 -3.65
N LYS A 95 5.60 16.04 -4.47
CA LYS A 95 5.90 16.68 -5.75
C LYS A 95 5.06 17.92 -5.95
N ARG A 96 5.70 18.98 -6.44
CA ARG A 96 5.01 20.14 -7.02
C ARG A 96 4.50 19.82 -8.44
N PRO A 97 3.21 20.05 -8.75
CA PRO A 97 2.69 19.71 -10.06
C PRO A 97 2.77 20.88 -11.04
N HIS A 98 2.68 20.53 -12.31
CA HIS A 98 2.33 21.42 -13.41
C HIS A 98 0.86 21.18 -13.80
N ALA A 99 0.08 22.24 -13.98
CA ALA A 99 -1.30 22.20 -14.45
C ALA A 99 -1.42 22.45 -15.96
N GLY A 100 -2.40 21.82 -16.58
CA GLY A 100 -2.77 21.99 -17.98
C GLY A 100 -4.28 21.91 -18.17
N THR A 101 -4.78 22.55 -19.24
CA THR A 101 -6.22 22.63 -19.54
C THR A 101 -6.60 21.92 -20.83
N ARG A 102 -5.61 21.53 -21.64
CA ARG A 102 -5.80 20.89 -22.96
C ARG A 102 -4.79 19.74 -23.11
N PRO A 103 -5.14 18.52 -22.68
CA PRO A 103 -4.32 17.34 -22.89
C PRO A 103 -4.19 17.04 -24.38
N ARG A 104 -3.03 16.53 -24.81
CA ARG A 104 -2.70 16.26 -26.22
C ARG A 104 -2.11 14.86 -26.36
N GLY A 105 -2.22 14.29 -27.56
CA GLY A 105 -1.68 12.97 -27.89
C GLY A 105 -2.21 11.88 -26.98
N ARG A 106 -1.33 10.94 -26.60
CA ARG A 106 -1.67 9.75 -25.84
C ARG A 106 -2.31 10.04 -24.47
N VAL A 107 -1.94 11.14 -23.81
CA VAL A 107 -2.61 11.56 -22.54
C VAL A 107 -4.12 11.73 -22.72
N ARG A 108 -4.55 12.29 -23.87
CA ARG A 108 -5.97 12.48 -24.19
C ARG A 108 -6.64 11.18 -24.60
N GLU A 109 -5.94 10.34 -25.36
CA GLU A 109 -6.43 9.03 -25.81
C GLU A 109 -6.72 8.09 -24.62
N GLU A 110 -5.92 8.18 -23.56
CA GLU A 110 -6.08 7.41 -22.32
C GLU A 110 -7.16 7.97 -21.36
N GLY A 111 -7.90 9.00 -21.77
CA GLY A 111 -9.11 9.45 -21.09
C GLY A 111 -8.98 10.73 -20.25
N ILE A 112 -7.78 11.31 -20.12
CA ILE A 112 -7.63 12.65 -19.53
C ILE A 112 -8.07 13.67 -20.58
N THR A 113 -9.25 14.26 -20.41
CA THR A 113 -9.89 15.12 -21.44
C THR A 113 -10.09 16.57 -21.01
N SER A 114 -9.89 16.89 -19.73
CA SER A 114 -10.17 18.20 -19.15
C SER A 114 -8.94 18.79 -18.44
N HIS A 115 -9.14 19.53 -17.35
CA HIS A 115 -8.05 20.01 -16.52
C HIS A 115 -7.25 18.82 -15.97
N TYR A 116 -5.93 18.95 -16.00
CA TYR A 116 -5.03 17.89 -15.57
C TYR A 116 -3.77 18.46 -14.96
N TRP A 117 -3.10 17.61 -14.21
CA TRP A 117 -1.84 17.87 -13.57
C TRP A 117 -0.80 16.85 -14.02
N LYS A 118 0.45 17.22 -13.84
CA LYS A 118 1.60 16.38 -14.15
C LYS A 118 2.73 16.69 -13.18
N PHE A 119 3.45 15.67 -12.72
CA PHE A 119 4.80 15.86 -12.19
C PHE A 119 5.82 15.02 -12.97
N ASP A 120 7.06 15.50 -13.01
CA ASP A 120 8.18 14.80 -13.62
C ASP A 120 8.83 13.83 -12.61
N ILE A 121 9.22 12.66 -13.12
CA ILE A 121 9.86 11.60 -12.34
C ILE A 121 11.37 11.70 -12.54
N THR A 122 12.08 12.09 -11.49
CA THR A 122 13.53 12.19 -11.55
C THR A 122 14.15 10.79 -11.46
N LYS A 123 14.89 10.36 -12.50
CA LYS A 123 15.47 9.01 -12.60
C LYS A 123 16.20 8.54 -11.32
N HIS A 124 17.06 9.39 -10.75
CA HIS A 124 17.82 8.98 -9.55
C HIS A 124 16.91 8.82 -8.33
N GLN A 125 15.88 9.66 -8.17
CA GLN A 125 14.90 9.54 -7.08
C GLN A 125 14.06 8.28 -7.25
N GLN A 126 13.60 7.99 -8.47
CA GLN A 126 12.85 6.78 -8.79
C GLN A 126 13.64 5.52 -8.43
N VAL A 127 14.89 5.41 -8.86
CA VAL A 127 15.76 4.27 -8.53
C VAL A 127 15.96 4.13 -7.02
N ALA A 128 16.14 5.24 -6.30
CA ALA A 128 16.28 5.23 -4.85
C ALA A 128 15.00 4.69 -4.16
N LEU A 129 13.84 5.20 -4.57
CA LEU A 129 12.54 4.78 -4.06
C LEU A 129 12.22 3.30 -4.40
N GLU A 130 12.58 2.83 -5.60
CA GLU A 130 12.42 1.43 -6.01
C GLU A 130 13.29 0.50 -5.14
N ASN A 131 14.51 0.92 -4.82
CA ASN A 131 15.37 0.15 -3.90
C ASN A 131 14.73 0.07 -2.51
N VAL A 132 14.20 1.19 -1.99
CA VAL A 132 13.44 1.20 -0.72
C VAL A 132 12.25 0.25 -0.80
N SER A 133 11.42 0.36 -1.84
CA SER A 133 10.24 -0.48 -2.04
C SER A 133 10.57 -1.97 -2.08
N ARG A 134 11.62 -2.35 -2.82
CA ARG A 134 12.12 -3.74 -2.86
C ARG A 134 12.64 -4.21 -1.51
N ASN A 135 13.38 -3.36 -0.79
CA ASN A 135 13.94 -3.73 0.50
C ASN A 135 12.85 -3.96 1.56
N LEU A 136 11.78 -3.16 1.51
CA LEU A 136 10.64 -3.28 2.43
C LEU A 136 9.72 -4.46 2.12
N ASP A 137 9.89 -5.13 0.98
CA ASP A 137 9.20 -6.38 0.59
C ASP A 137 7.69 -6.38 0.87
N GLY A 138 7.02 -5.30 0.45
CA GLY A 138 5.57 -5.18 0.60
C GLY A 138 5.07 -5.02 2.04
N LYS A 139 5.92 -4.70 3.02
CA LYS A 139 5.52 -4.37 4.41
C LYS A 139 5.09 -2.92 4.62
N ALA A 140 5.36 -2.05 3.65
CA ALA A 140 4.94 -0.66 3.63
C ALA A 140 4.70 -0.16 2.20
N LEU A 141 3.92 0.92 2.05
CA LEU A 141 3.77 1.59 0.76
C LEU A 141 4.90 2.59 0.53
N VAL A 142 5.39 2.61 -0.71
CA VAL A 142 6.30 3.63 -1.21
C VAL A 142 5.64 4.29 -2.41
N CYS A 143 5.25 5.55 -2.27
CA CYS A 143 4.52 6.29 -3.31
C CYS A 143 4.99 7.74 -3.43
N TYR A 144 4.64 8.37 -4.55
CA TYR A 144 4.69 9.81 -4.67
C TYR A 144 3.42 10.44 -4.09
N ALA A 145 3.46 11.73 -3.77
CA ALA A 145 2.26 12.52 -3.50
C ALA A 145 2.31 13.84 -4.26
N ALA A 146 1.21 14.21 -4.93
CA ALA A 146 1.10 15.52 -5.58
C ALA A 146 -0.35 16.03 -5.52
N PRO A 147 -0.58 17.34 -5.37
CA PRO A 147 -1.94 17.89 -5.33
C PRO A 147 -2.61 17.85 -6.71
N ALA A 148 -3.92 17.58 -6.72
CA ALA A 148 -4.81 17.76 -7.87
C ALA A 148 -5.45 19.17 -7.85
N PHE A 149 -4.60 20.16 -7.61
CA PHE A 149 -4.87 21.59 -7.61
C PHE A 149 -3.53 22.32 -7.75
N HIS A 150 -3.55 23.61 -8.07
CA HIS A 150 -2.31 24.32 -8.42
C HIS A 150 -2.28 25.80 -8.04
N THR A 151 -3.33 26.30 -7.38
CA THR A 151 -3.38 27.66 -6.87
C THR A 151 -3.21 27.72 -5.34
N GLN A 152 -2.66 28.82 -4.83
CA GLN A 152 -2.45 29.02 -3.40
C GLN A 152 -3.79 29.11 -2.67
N ALA A 153 -4.79 29.68 -3.33
CA ALA A 153 -6.16 29.75 -2.84
C ALA A 153 -6.75 28.34 -2.63
N GLU A 154 -6.54 27.42 -3.58
CA GLU A 154 -6.94 26.01 -3.42
C GLU A 154 -6.15 25.34 -2.28
N LEU A 155 -4.83 25.53 -2.21
CA LEU A 155 -4.01 24.98 -1.12
C LEU A 155 -4.55 25.39 0.26
N TYR A 156 -4.83 26.68 0.47
CA TYR A 156 -5.37 27.17 1.73
C TYR A 156 -6.79 26.70 1.99
N THR A 157 -7.60 26.57 0.94
CA THR A 157 -8.97 26.03 1.06
C THR A 157 -8.92 24.58 1.54
N HIS A 158 -8.16 23.73 0.85
CA HIS A 158 -8.01 22.32 1.22
C HIS A 158 -7.29 22.11 2.56
N THR A 159 -6.41 23.02 2.95
CA THR A 159 -5.78 23.00 4.28
C THR A 159 -6.81 23.26 5.37
N LYS A 160 -7.64 24.30 5.23
CA LYS A 160 -8.72 24.62 6.19
C LYS A 160 -9.77 23.52 6.26
N ASP A 161 -10.15 22.99 5.10
CA ASP A 161 -11.24 22.01 4.97
C ASP A 161 -10.78 20.57 5.25
N GLN A 162 -9.52 20.38 5.65
CA GLN A 162 -8.91 19.07 5.89
C GLN A 162 -9.08 18.09 4.71
N SER A 163 -8.92 18.60 3.49
CA SER A 163 -9.18 17.87 2.24
C SER A 163 -7.97 17.81 1.30
N ILE A 164 -6.74 17.91 1.81
CA ILE A 164 -5.51 17.79 1.01
C ILE A 164 -5.35 16.35 0.51
N VAL A 165 -5.48 15.35 1.39
CA VAL A 165 -5.35 13.93 1.02
C VAL A 165 -6.34 13.53 -0.08
N PRO A 166 -7.67 13.78 0.03
CA PRO A 166 -8.61 13.45 -1.04
C PRO A 166 -8.39 14.24 -2.34
N ASN A 167 -7.71 15.39 -2.28
CA ASN A 167 -7.35 16.20 -3.45
C ASN A 167 -5.86 16.05 -3.81
N SER A 168 -5.26 14.89 -3.52
CA SER A 168 -3.89 14.55 -3.89
C SER A 168 -3.85 13.19 -4.60
N THR A 169 -2.88 13.00 -5.48
CA THR A 169 -2.60 11.71 -6.14
C THR A 169 -1.49 10.95 -5.42
N PHE A 170 -1.57 9.62 -5.40
CA PHE A 170 -0.63 8.74 -4.70
C PHE A 170 -0.16 7.54 -5.55
N PRO A 171 0.47 7.73 -6.72
CA PRO A 171 0.91 6.60 -7.54
C PRO A 171 2.03 5.81 -6.83
N LEU A 172 1.94 4.48 -6.89
CA LEU A 172 2.97 3.60 -6.32
C LEU A 172 4.25 3.72 -7.13
N VAL A 173 5.39 3.75 -6.45
CA VAL A 173 6.70 3.82 -7.11
C VAL A 173 6.91 2.62 -8.03
N SER A 174 6.46 1.44 -7.62
CA SER A 174 6.56 0.21 -8.43
C SER A 174 5.80 0.28 -9.75
N GLU A 175 4.70 1.05 -9.80
CA GLU A 175 3.89 1.24 -11.01
C GLU A 175 4.49 2.31 -11.94
N LEU A 176 5.43 3.12 -11.44
CA LEU A 176 6.10 4.16 -12.21
C LEU A 176 7.49 3.76 -12.70
N ALA A 177 7.85 2.48 -12.57
CA ALA A 177 9.14 1.98 -13.03
C ALA A 177 9.32 2.19 -14.55
N GLY A 178 10.44 2.80 -14.94
CA GLY A 178 10.71 3.14 -16.34
C GLY A 178 9.96 4.37 -16.87
N HIS A 179 9.05 4.95 -16.08
CA HIS A 179 8.26 6.10 -16.50
C HIS A 179 8.97 7.44 -16.21
N GLY A 180 8.75 8.43 -17.08
CA GLY A 180 9.36 9.76 -16.98
C GLY A 180 8.47 10.84 -16.37
N ALA A 181 7.16 10.62 -16.34
CA ALA A 181 6.18 11.55 -15.78
C ALA A 181 4.88 10.84 -15.44
N TRP A 182 4.16 11.38 -14.45
CA TRP A 182 2.82 10.99 -14.06
C TRP A 182 1.82 12.10 -14.42
N TYR A 183 0.75 11.75 -15.13
CA TYR A 183 -0.35 12.65 -15.52
C TYR A 183 -1.65 12.22 -14.85
N TYR A 184 -2.45 13.15 -14.34
CA TYR A 184 -3.68 12.84 -13.59
C TYR A 184 -4.69 13.99 -13.67
N ASP A 185 -5.98 13.70 -13.49
CA ASP A 185 -7.08 14.67 -13.58
C ASP A 185 -7.92 14.76 -12.29
N ARG A 186 -7.52 14.04 -11.24
CA ARG A 186 -8.19 13.95 -9.93
C ARG A 186 -7.26 13.40 -8.86
N GLY A 187 -7.68 13.49 -7.59
CA GLY A 187 -7.00 12.81 -6.49
C GLY A 187 -7.14 11.27 -6.53
N GLY A 188 -6.36 10.57 -5.72
CA GLY A 188 -6.30 9.11 -5.65
C GLY A 188 -5.16 8.49 -6.45
N CYS A 189 -5.29 7.21 -6.81
CA CYS A 189 -4.25 6.43 -7.50
C CYS A 189 -4.56 6.30 -9.00
N PHE A 190 -5.14 7.33 -9.62
CA PHE A 190 -5.62 7.30 -11.00
C PHE A 190 -4.80 8.26 -11.87
N GLY A 191 -4.22 7.74 -12.94
CA GLY A 191 -3.48 8.56 -13.89
C GLY A 191 -2.89 7.78 -15.06
N VAL A 192 -2.00 8.44 -15.78
CA VAL A 192 -1.35 7.95 -17.00
C VAL A 192 0.15 8.18 -16.87
N ALA A 193 0.95 7.13 -17.06
CA ALA A 193 2.42 7.22 -16.99
C ALA A 193 3.09 7.07 -18.37
N ASN A 194 4.01 7.96 -18.73
CA ASN A 194 4.78 7.95 -20.00
C ASN A 194 6.09 7.15 -19.84
N PRO A 195 6.63 6.36 -20.80
CA PRO A 195 6.45 6.41 -22.27
C PRO A 195 5.29 5.60 -22.84
N ASP A 196 4.81 4.60 -22.11
CA ASP A 196 3.81 3.67 -22.66
C ASP A 196 2.38 4.20 -22.55
N PHE A 197 2.17 5.31 -21.83
CA PHE A 197 0.87 5.93 -21.56
C PHE A 197 -0.14 4.89 -21.10
N GLU A 198 0.26 4.05 -20.16
CA GLU A 198 -0.65 3.08 -19.60
C GLU A 198 -1.49 3.77 -18.53
N ARG A 199 -2.80 3.60 -18.62
CA ARG A 199 -3.70 4.00 -17.55
C ARG A 199 -3.47 3.10 -16.36
N ILE A 200 -2.75 3.61 -15.37
CA ILE A 200 -2.61 2.97 -14.08
C ILE A 200 -3.84 3.40 -13.27
N ALA A 201 -4.79 2.48 -13.22
CA ALA A 201 -5.89 2.53 -12.29
C ALA A 201 -5.80 1.28 -11.44
N VAL A 202 -5.67 1.45 -10.12
CA VAL A 202 -6.00 0.37 -9.20
C VAL A 202 -7.49 0.07 -9.43
N GLU A 203 -7.79 -1.05 -10.09
CA GLU A 203 -9.18 -1.47 -10.32
C GLU A 203 -9.88 -1.47 -8.95
N PRO A 204 -11.00 -0.72 -8.78
CA PRO A 204 -11.69 -0.67 -7.52
C PRO A 204 -11.93 -2.08 -7.00
N LEU A 205 -11.63 -2.32 -5.72
CA LEU A 205 -11.76 -3.65 -5.11
C LEU A 205 -13.13 -4.26 -5.39
N LEU A 206 -14.19 -3.45 -5.40
CA LEU A 206 -15.55 -3.89 -5.73
C LEU A 206 -15.70 -4.40 -7.16
N ASP A 207 -15.02 -3.82 -8.14
CA ASP A 207 -15.09 -4.25 -9.53
C ASP A 207 -14.24 -5.52 -9.75
N ARG A 208 -13.09 -5.63 -9.07
CA ARG A 208 -12.33 -6.89 -8.98
C ARG A 208 -13.17 -8.01 -8.37
N ILE A 209 -13.87 -7.72 -7.28
CA ILE A 209 -14.78 -8.65 -6.60
C ILE A 209 -15.94 -9.04 -7.52
N ARG A 210 -16.58 -8.08 -8.20
CA ARG A 210 -17.69 -8.36 -9.15
C ARG A 210 -17.23 -9.25 -10.29
N ARG A 211 -16.11 -8.93 -10.94
CA ARG A 211 -15.52 -9.76 -11.99
C ARG A 211 -15.19 -11.17 -11.50
N PHE A 212 -14.65 -11.29 -10.28
CA PHE A 212 -14.39 -12.58 -9.66
C PHE A 212 -15.68 -13.35 -9.35
N LEU A 213 -16.72 -12.68 -8.83
CA LEU A 213 -18.03 -13.27 -8.57
C LEU A 213 -18.70 -13.75 -9.86
N GLU A 214 -18.67 -12.95 -10.93
CA GLU A 214 -19.18 -13.31 -12.26
C GLU A 214 -18.46 -14.53 -12.84
N ALA A 215 -17.14 -14.63 -12.64
CA ALA A 215 -16.36 -15.82 -12.99
C ALA A 215 -16.65 -17.03 -12.08
N SER A 216 -17.01 -16.78 -10.81
CA SER A 216 -17.21 -17.80 -9.77
C SER A 216 -18.66 -18.30 -9.63
N GLN A 217 -19.64 -17.71 -10.33
CA GLN A 217 -21.06 -18.11 -10.32
C GLN A 217 -21.34 -19.57 -10.76
N ARG A 218 -20.32 -20.38 -11.03
CA ARG A 218 -20.45 -21.81 -11.34
C ARG A 218 -20.39 -22.73 -10.12
N HIS A 219 -20.21 -22.20 -8.91
CA HIS A 219 -19.92 -23.02 -7.75
C HIS A 219 -20.68 -22.56 -6.49
N GLU A 220 -21.84 -23.18 -6.27
CA GLU A 220 -22.57 -23.11 -5.00
C GLU A 220 -21.85 -24.04 -4.01
N HIS A 221 -20.79 -23.56 -3.35
CA HIS A 221 -20.11 -24.32 -2.30
C HIS A 221 -20.60 -23.88 -0.94
N ASP A 222 -20.83 -24.86 -0.07
CA ASP A 222 -20.96 -24.65 1.37
C ASP A 222 -19.75 -23.86 1.92
N ALA A 223 -20.01 -22.85 2.75
CA ALA A 223 -18.99 -21.96 3.28
C ALA A 223 -17.96 -22.71 4.15
N VAL A 224 -18.42 -23.71 4.93
CA VAL A 224 -17.55 -24.54 5.75
C VAL A 224 -16.63 -25.38 4.87
N ARG A 225 -17.18 -26.01 3.83
CA ARG A 225 -16.39 -26.75 2.83
C ARG A 225 -15.37 -25.87 2.11
N SER A 226 -15.76 -24.67 1.66
CA SER A 226 -14.87 -23.72 0.97
C SER A 226 -13.71 -23.30 1.88
N LEU A 227 -14.02 -23.02 3.15
CA LEU A 227 -13.02 -22.66 4.15
C LEU A 227 -12.02 -23.80 4.40
N LYS A 228 -12.51 -25.04 4.53
CA LYS A 228 -11.66 -26.23 4.68
C LYS A 228 -10.73 -26.41 3.49
N GLN A 229 -11.25 -26.33 2.26
CA GLN A 229 -10.45 -26.45 1.05
C GLN A 229 -9.36 -25.38 0.95
N LEU A 230 -9.68 -24.14 1.32
CA LEU A 230 -8.69 -23.06 1.34
C LEU A 230 -7.60 -23.33 2.39
N ALA A 231 -7.99 -23.74 3.59
CA ALA A 231 -7.04 -24.04 4.67
C ALA A 231 -6.12 -25.22 4.31
N GLU A 232 -6.67 -26.29 3.74
CA GLU A 232 -5.91 -27.43 3.21
C GLU A 232 -4.93 -27.00 2.13
N GLY A 233 -5.39 -26.22 1.14
CA GLY A 233 -4.53 -25.71 0.07
C GLY A 233 -3.38 -24.83 0.57
N ILE A 234 -3.63 -24.00 1.59
CA ILE A 234 -2.57 -23.20 2.23
C ILE A 234 -1.54 -24.08 2.90
N VAL A 235 -1.98 -25.07 3.69
CA VAL A 235 -1.09 -25.97 4.43
C VAL A 235 -0.28 -26.84 3.48
N ASP A 236 -0.91 -27.39 2.44
CA ASP A 236 -0.24 -28.25 1.47
C ASP A 236 0.77 -27.48 0.61
N ALA A 237 0.44 -26.25 0.19
CA ALA A 237 1.39 -25.37 -0.50
C ALA A 237 2.65 -25.06 0.34
N HIS A 238 2.58 -25.14 1.68
CA HIS A 238 3.74 -24.98 2.56
C HIS A 238 4.53 -26.27 2.76
N LYS A 239 3.88 -27.45 2.69
CA LYS A 239 4.56 -28.75 2.80
C LYS A 239 5.41 -29.07 1.58
N GLU A 240 5.02 -28.58 0.40
CA GLU A 240 5.68 -28.89 -0.87
C GLU A 240 6.91 -28.01 -1.17
N ARG A 241 7.33 -27.14 -0.25
CA ARG A 241 8.50 -26.27 -0.43
C ARG A 241 9.78 -26.91 0.09
N ASP A 242 10.81 -26.93 -0.76
CA ASP A 242 12.15 -27.46 -0.44
C ASP A 242 12.96 -26.55 0.52
N GLU A 243 12.63 -25.26 0.61
CA GLU A 243 13.35 -24.30 1.46
C GLU A 243 12.40 -23.57 2.43
N THR A 244 12.70 -23.66 3.74
CA THR A 244 11.92 -23.00 4.80
C THR A 244 12.40 -21.56 5.02
N THR A 245 11.51 -20.59 4.87
CA THR A 245 11.78 -19.17 5.15
C THR A 245 11.46 -18.80 6.60
N SER A 246 11.87 -17.60 7.02
CA SER A 246 11.49 -17.04 8.33
C SER A 246 9.98 -16.79 8.43
N LEU A 247 9.31 -16.47 7.32
CA LEU A 247 7.86 -16.34 7.26
C LEU A 247 7.17 -17.70 7.43
N ASP A 248 7.72 -18.77 6.84
CA ASP A 248 7.20 -20.13 7.03
C ASP A 248 7.31 -20.55 8.51
N THR A 249 8.42 -20.24 9.16
CA THR A 249 8.63 -20.53 10.59
C THR A 249 7.64 -19.77 11.47
N TRP A 250 7.42 -18.48 11.18
CA TRP A 250 6.43 -17.67 11.88
C TRP A 250 5.01 -18.17 11.66
N PHE A 251 4.68 -18.57 10.42
CA PHE A 251 3.40 -19.16 10.09
C PHE A 251 3.17 -20.47 10.87
N GLN A 252 4.15 -21.37 10.94
CA GLN A 252 4.05 -22.60 11.74
C GLN A 252 3.81 -22.30 13.23
N PHE A 253 4.52 -21.32 13.79
CA PHE A 253 4.27 -20.88 15.17
C PHE A 253 2.81 -20.41 15.38
N LEU A 254 2.26 -19.65 14.44
CA LEU A 254 0.87 -19.20 14.50
C LEU A 254 -0.13 -20.35 14.33
N LEU A 255 0.20 -21.37 13.53
CA LEU A 255 -0.60 -22.59 13.40
C LEU A 255 -0.65 -23.34 14.72
N ASP A 256 0.49 -23.57 15.36
CA ASP A 256 0.58 -24.25 16.66
C ASP A 256 -0.21 -23.48 17.74
N ARG A 257 -0.08 -22.15 17.74
CA ARG A 257 -0.85 -21.27 18.64
C ARG A 257 -2.35 -21.39 18.38
N GLY A 258 -2.76 -21.43 17.12
CA GLY A 258 -4.15 -21.62 16.71
C GLY A 258 -4.70 -22.96 17.17
N GLU A 259 -3.95 -24.05 16.97
CA GLU A 259 -4.33 -25.39 17.43
C GLU A 259 -4.48 -25.46 18.96
N SER A 260 -3.59 -24.80 19.73
CA SER A 260 -3.71 -24.71 21.18
C SER A 260 -5.03 -24.05 21.60
N ILE A 261 -5.39 -22.92 20.97
CA ILE A 261 -6.65 -22.22 21.27
C ILE A 261 -7.87 -23.08 20.90
N VAL A 262 -7.82 -23.78 19.76
CA VAL A 262 -8.89 -24.69 19.32
C VAL A 262 -9.03 -25.87 20.28
N ALA A 263 -7.91 -26.42 20.79
CA ALA A 263 -7.92 -27.49 21.78
C ALA A 263 -8.55 -27.03 23.10
N GLU A 264 -8.18 -25.86 23.62
CA GLU A 264 -8.80 -25.25 24.81
C GLU A 264 -10.31 -25.07 24.63
N LEU A 265 -10.75 -24.57 23.47
CA LEU A 265 -12.17 -24.41 23.15
C LEU A 265 -12.93 -25.74 23.08
N ARG A 266 -12.28 -26.82 22.66
CA ARG A 266 -12.87 -28.17 22.66
C ARG A 266 -13.09 -28.67 24.08
N GLU A 267 -12.15 -28.40 24.98
CA GLU A 267 -12.22 -28.81 26.40
C GLU A 267 -13.30 -28.04 27.18
N LEU A 268 -13.57 -26.79 26.81
CA LEU A 268 -14.61 -25.95 27.44
C LEU A 268 -16.06 -26.41 27.12
N GLY A 269 -16.24 -27.31 26.14
CA GLY A 269 -17.54 -27.86 25.76
C GLY A 269 -18.47 -26.85 25.06
N GLY A 270 -19.58 -27.35 24.51
CA GLY A 270 -20.64 -26.51 23.91
C GLY A 270 -20.51 -26.22 22.41
N ARG A 271 -19.56 -26.85 21.71
CA ARG A 271 -19.45 -26.83 20.24
C ARG A 271 -19.37 -28.26 19.70
N ASP A 272 -19.99 -28.50 18.54
CA ASP A 272 -19.86 -29.78 17.84
C ASP A 272 -18.52 -29.91 17.10
N GLU A 273 -18.16 -31.13 16.68
CA GLU A 273 -16.91 -31.40 15.96
C GLU A 273 -16.79 -30.64 14.63
N GLU A 274 -17.92 -30.34 13.99
CA GLU A 274 -17.95 -29.58 12.73
C GLU A 274 -17.56 -28.12 12.95
N GLN A 275 -18.07 -27.50 14.01
CA GLN A 275 -17.72 -26.15 14.44
C GLN A 275 -16.26 -26.06 14.88
N ILE A 276 -15.75 -27.06 15.60
CA ILE A 276 -14.32 -27.12 15.98
C ILE A 276 -13.44 -27.21 14.74
N SER A 277 -13.81 -28.05 13.76
CA SER A 277 -13.11 -28.18 12.48
C SER A 277 -13.15 -26.90 11.64
N ALA A 278 -14.27 -26.19 11.62
CA ALA A 278 -14.41 -24.89 10.95
C ALA A 278 -13.56 -23.81 11.63
N LEU A 279 -13.54 -23.76 12.96
CA LEU A 279 -12.69 -22.84 13.73
C LEU A 279 -11.20 -23.08 13.49
N ARG A 280 -10.78 -24.34 13.42
CA ARG A 280 -9.42 -24.70 13.02
C ARG A 280 -9.09 -24.15 11.64
N SER A 281 -9.94 -24.43 10.65
CA SER A 281 -9.72 -23.98 9.26
C SER A 281 -9.68 -22.45 9.18
N TYR A 282 -10.54 -21.76 9.93
CA TYR A 282 -10.53 -20.30 10.07
C TYR A 282 -9.21 -19.80 10.67
N ALA A 283 -8.77 -20.39 11.78
CA ALA A 283 -7.52 -20.01 12.44
C ALA A 283 -6.31 -20.20 11.51
N GLN A 284 -6.29 -21.28 10.71
CA GLN A 284 -5.24 -21.54 9.72
C GLN A 284 -5.19 -20.47 8.63
N VAL A 285 -6.33 -20.11 8.04
CA VAL A 285 -6.40 -19.03 7.03
C VAL A 285 -5.99 -17.69 7.65
N ARG A 286 -6.45 -17.40 8.89
CA ARG A 286 -6.08 -16.16 9.60
C ARG A 286 -4.59 -16.11 9.93
N ALA A 287 -4.01 -17.22 10.38
CA ALA A 287 -2.58 -17.34 10.64
C ALA A 287 -1.76 -17.07 9.37
N PHE A 288 -2.19 -17.64 8.25
CA PHE A 288 -1.56 -17.41 6.95
C PHE A 288 -1.65 -15.95 6.54
N CYS A 289 -2.84 -15.36 6.55
CA CYS A 289 -3.01 -13.95 6.22
C CYS A 289 -2.21 -13.02 7.13
N HIS A 290 -2.11 -13.35 8.42
CA HIS A 290 -1.31 -12.57 9.35
C HIS A 290 0.19 -12.69 9.09
N ALA A 291 0.69 -13.92 8.89
CA ALA A 291 2.09 -14.19 8.60
C ALA A 291 2.56 -13.52 7.30
N TYR A 292 1.71 -13.55 6.27
CA TYR A 292 2.02 -13.06 4.94
C TYR A 292 1.48 -11.66 4.64
N HIS A 293 0.94 -10.97 5.65
CA HIS A 293 0.39 -9.62 5.54
C HIS A 293 -0.67 -9.46 4.43
N LEU A 294 -1.52 -10.47 4.28
CA LEU A 294 -2.61 -10.54 3.31
C LEU A 294 -3.93 -10.14 3.95
N ASP A 295 -4.80 -9.52 3.15
CA ASP A 295 -6.20 -9.33 3.47
C ASP A 295 -7.01 -10.52 2.94
N TRP A 296 -7.81 -11.15 3.81
CA TRP A 296 -8.73 -12.20 3.41
C TRP A 296 -10.13 -11.64 3.16
N TYR A 297 -10.64 -11.88 1.96
CA TYR A 297 -11.98 -11.47 1.56
C TYR A 297 -12.91 -12.69 1.50
N VAL A 298 -14.04 -12.61 2.22
CA VAL A 298 -15.11 -13.60 2.12
C VAL A 298 -16.15 -13.08 1.13
N LEU A 299 -16.51 -13.90 0.15
CA LEU A 299 -17.46 -13.56 -0.90
C LEU A 299 -18.71 -14.45 -0.77
N GLY A 300 -19.86 -13.84 -0.47
CA GLY A 300 -21.13 -14.55 -0.28
C GLY A 300 -22.00 -13.92 0.81
N ARG A 301 -23.27 -14.33 0.92
CA ARG A 301 -24.08 -14.00 2.09
C ARG A 301 -23.61 -14.88 3.24
N GLY A 302 -23.01 -14.28 4.26
CA GLY A 302 -22.82 -14.97 5.54
C GLY A 302 -24.20 -15.32 6.08
N GLY A 303 -24.55 -16.60 6.02
CA GLY A 303 -25.73 -17.16 6.69
C GLY A 303 -25.43 -17.40 8.16
#